data_AF-A0A7X2L4N0-F1
#
_entry.id   AF-A0A7X2L4N0-F1
#
_cell.length_a   1.000
_cell.length_b   1.000
_cell.length_c   1.000
_cell.angle_alpha   90.00
_cell.angle_beta   90.00
_cell.angle_gamma   90.00
#
_symmetry.space_group_name_H-M   'P 1'
#
loop_
_entity.id
_entity.type
_entity.pdbx_description
1 polymer ?
#
loop_
_entity_poly.entity_id
_entity_poly.type
_entity_poly.pdbx_seq_one_letter_code
_entity_poly.pdbx_strand_id
1 'polypeptide(L)'
;MLRILLGEPPRKNSGVLAEAMDNMAKIAALLRKEMSTHEDRDHEFRKLEVWTRGLISSLDELEQSWFAAAFYRKLVIAGYMDDMSTMEQGEYARYVYFYKNGFIRIFSLLDKFGTVLNSLYDLNTSKVKAHFSYFTVLRQFHSQKEHTVLADQLENIKNAYREPLENLRKRRNAEIHYMNSEMQDDLWQRHQGLHDKIHLEDLDSHLEDLRQGLEMVCKSLSVAFRYSNEQWHKNQ
;
A
#
# COMPACT_ATOMS: atom_id res chain seq x y z
N MET A 1 10.10 -3.67 -12.44
CA MET A 1 10.34 -2.79 -13.59
C MET A 1 11.32 -1.67 -13.25
N LEU A 2 11.08 -0.87 -12.21
CA LEU A 2 11.92 0.31 -11.90
C LEU A 2 13.38 0.01 -11.56
N ARG A 3 13.69 -1.13 -10.91
CA ARG A 3 15.07 -1.48 -10.53
C ARG A 3 16.03 -1.49 -11.72
N ILE A 4 15.61 -2.04 -12.85
CA ILE A 4 16.44 -2.10 -14.07
C ILE A 4 16.76 -0.69 -14.59
N LEU A 5 15.79 0.24 -14.51
CA LEU A 5 15.99 1.63 -14.90
C LEU A 5 16.97 2.37 -13.98
N LEU A 6 17.13 1.89 -12.75
CA LEU A 6 18.06 2.41 -11.74
C LEU A 6 19.41 1.67 -11.73
N GLY A 7 19.67 0.81 -12.73
CA GLY A 7 20.93 0.05 -12.83
C GLY A 7 21.01 -1.18 -11.92
N GLU A 8 19.90 -1.59 -11.30
CA GLU A 8 19.82 -2.69 -10.34
C GLU A 8 19.17 -3.93 -10.98
N PRO A 9 19.57 -5.16 -10.58
CA PRO A 9 18.96 -6.36 -11.12
C PRO A 9 17.46 -6.44 -10.75
N PRO A 10 16.67 -7.23 -11.52
CA PRO A 10 15.29 -7.51 -11.17
C PRO A 10 15.18 -8.01 -9.72
N ARG A 11 14.15 -7.53 -9.00
CA ARG A 11 13.90 -7.94 -7.62
C ARG A 11 13.69 -9.44 -7.56
N LYS A 12 14.34 -10.10 -6.60
CA LYS A 12 13.95 -11.43 -6.12
C LYS A 12 13.00 -11.27 -4.95
N ASN A 13 11.81 -11.87 -5.03
CA ASN A 13 10.87 -11.91 -3.91
C ASN A 13 11.57 -12.53 -2.70
N SER A 14 11.52 -11.87 -1.54
CA SER A 14 12.03 -12.40 -0.28
C SER A 14 11.25 -11.86 0.92
N GLY A 15 11.39 -12.51 2.08
CA GLY A 15 10.75 -12.10 3.33
C GLY A 15 9.22 -12.01 3.23
N VAL A 16 8.64 -11.04 3.94
CA VAL A 16 7.18 -10.80 4.00
C VAL A 16 6.56 -10.54 2.63
N LEU A 17 7.33 -10.00 1.69
CA LEU A 17 6.86 -9.70 0.33
C LEU A 17 6.68 -10.99 -0.48
N ALA A 18 7.64 -11.91 -0.40
CA ALA A 18 7.50 -13.23 -1.02
C ALA A 18 6.29 -13.97 -0.45
N GLU A 19 6.17 -13.98 0.88
CA GLU A 19 5.09 -14.67 1.57
C GLU A 19 3.71 -14.17 1.11
N ALA A 20 3.54 -12.85 1.04
CA ALA A 20 2.31 -12.23 0.55
C ALA A 20 2.03 -12.59 -0.93
N MET A 21 3.05 -12.46 -1.79
CA MET A 21 2.92 -12.76 -3.23
C MET A 21 2.57 -14.23 -3.48
N ASP A 22 3.23 -15.15 -2.78
CA ASP A 22 3.04 -16.59 -2.96
C ASP A 22 1.66 -17.03 -2.46
N ASN A 23 1.21 -16.51 -1.30
CA ASN A 23 -0.12 -16.83 -0.77
C ASN A 23 -1.24 -16.31 -1.69
N MET A 24 -1.09 -15.10 -2.24
CA MET A 24 -2.03 -14.57 -3.25
C MET A 24 -2.01 -15.39 -4.54
N ALA A 25 -0.83 -15.76 -5.03
CA ALA A 25 -0.68 -16.55 -6.25
C ALA A 25 -1.33 -17.94 -6.10
N LYS A 26 -1.20 -18.57 -4.93
CA LYS A 26 -1.88 -19.85 -4.62
C LYS A 26 -3.40 -19.73 -4.69
N ILE A 27 -3.98 -18.72 -4.06
CA ILE A 27 -5.44 -18.48 -4.14
C ILE A 27 -5.89 -18.22 -5.58
N ALA A 28 -5.16 -17.40 -6.34
CA ALA A 28 -5.48 -17.16 -7.75
C ALA A 28 -5.43 -18.45 -8.58
N ALA A 29 -4.50 -19.36 -8.28
CA ALA A 29 -4.42 -20.66 -8.93
C ALA A 29 -5.57 -21.59 -8.53
N LEU A 30 -5.97 -21.59 -7.26
CA LEU A 30 -7.12 -22.36 -6.77
C LEU A 30 -8.42 -21.90 -7.43
N LEU A 31 -8.70 -20.59 -7.43
CA LEU A 31 -9.87 -20.01 -8.10
C LEU A 31 -9.93 -20.39 -9.58
N ARG A 32 -8.77 -20.39 -10.25
CA ARG A 32 -8.66 -20.84 -11.65
C ARG A 32 -8.98 -22.31 -11.83
N LYS A 33 -8.50 -23.17 -10.94
CA LYS A 33 -8.80 -24.61 -10.98
C LYS A 33 -10.30 -24.85 -10.80
N GLU A 34 -10.93 -24.11 -9.90
CA GLU A 34 -12.37 -24.23 -9.62
C GLU A 34 -13.21 -23.80 -10.81
N MET A 35 -12.88 -22.68 -11.46
CA MET A 35 -13.52 -22.27 -12.72
C MET A 35 -13.37 -23.28 -13.85
N SER A 36 -12.30 -24.09 -13.85
CA SER A 36 -12.09 -25.14 -14.85
C SER A 36 -12.83 -26.44 -14.55
N THR A 37 -13.17 -26.67 -13.28
CA THR A 37 -13.84 -27.90 -12.81
C THR A 37 -15.35 -27.72 -12.70
N HIS A 38 -15.79 -26.49 -12.39
CA HIS A 38 -17.18 -26.11 -12.15
C HIS A 38 -17.55 -24.91 -13.05
N GLU A 39 -18.79 -24.85 -13.55
CA GLU A 39 -19.27 -23.65 -14.26
C GLU A 39 -19.40 -22.48 -13.28
N ASP A 40 -18.56 -21.45 -13.44
CA ASP A 40 -18.63 -20.18 -12.69
C ASP A 40 -19.75 -19.28 -13.24
N ARG A 41 -21.00 -19.72 -13.07
CA ARG A 41 -22.20 -19.09 -13.64
C ARG A 41 -22.41 -17.66 -13.11
N ASP A 42 -22.07 -17.41 -11.85
CA ASP A 42 -22.21 -16.10 -11.21
C ASP A 42 -20.96 -15.22 -11.34
N HIS A 43 -19.90 -15.73 -12.00
CA HIS A 43 -18.64 -15.03 -12.24
C HIS A 43 -17.86 -14.59 -10.99
N GLU A 44 -18.21 -15.11 -9.81
CA GLU A 44 -17.59 -14.70 -8.55
C GLU A 44 -16.15 -15.21 -8.43
N PHE A 45 -15.85 -16.44 -8.90
CA PHE A 45 -14.48 -16.94 -8.88
C PHE A 45 -13.58 -16.16 -9.85
N ARG A 46 -14.10 -15.84 -11.05
CA ARG A 46 -13.38 -15.01 -12.03
C ARG A 46 -13.06 -13.63 -11.48
N LYS A 47 -14.04 -13.00 -10.84
CA LYS A 47 -13.89 -11.67 -10.23
C LYS A 47 -12.84 -11.68 -9.12
N LEU A 48 -12.88 -12.65 -8.21
CA LEU A 48 -11.89 -12.81 -7.15
C LEU A 48 -10.47 -13.08 -7.70
N GLU A 49 -10.35 -13.86 -8.78
CA GLU A 49 -9.06 -14.15 -9.42
C GLU A 49 -8.44 -12.88 -10.02
N VAL A 50 -9.23 -12.11 -10.76
CA VAL A 50 -8.81 -10.83 -11.36
C VAL A 50 -8.39 -9.84 -10.29
N TRP A 51 -9.19 -9.71 -9.22
CA TRP A 51 -8.87 -8.80 -8.12
C TRP A 51 -7.61 -9.22 -7.36
N THR A 52 -7.42 -10.52 -7.13
CA THR A 52 -6.22 -11.06 -6.48
C THR A 52 -4.97 -10.77 -7.31
N ARG A 53 -5.03 -10.95 -8.64
CA ARG A 53 -3.94 -10.55 -9.54
C ARG A 53 -3.68 -9.04 -9.50
N GLY A 54 -4.74 -8.24 -9.45
CA GLY A 54 -4.64 -6.79 -9.28
C GLY A 54 -3.94 -6.38 -7.97
N LEU A 55 -4.14 -7.12 -6.88
CA LEU A 55 -3.41 -6.92 -5.62
C LEU A 55 -1.92 -7.27 -5.76
N ILE A 56 -1.57 -8.36 -6.44
CA ILE A 56 -0.18 -8.73 -6.70
C ILE A 56 0.54 -7.62 -7.47
N SER A 57 -0.06 -7.11 -8.56
CA SER A 57 0.51 -6.00 -9.32
C SER A 57 0.61 -4.73 -8.49
N SER A 58 -0.42 -4.40 -7.71
CA SER A 58 -0.41 -3.20 -6.84
C SER A 58 0.68 -3.28 -5.77
N LEU A 59 0.94 -4.48 -5.22
CA LEU A 59 1.99 -4.70 -4.23
C LEU A 59 3.39 -4.56 -4.84
N ASP A 60 3.59 -5.08 -6.05
CA ASP A 60 4.83 -4.90 -6.79
C ASP A 60 5.10 -3.41 -7.09
N GLU A 61 4.09 -2.66 -7.50
CA GLU A 61 4.19 -1.21 -7.74
C GLU A 61 4.50 -0.42 -6.45
N LEU A 62 3.92 -0.81 -5.32
CA LEU A 62 4.22 -0.21 -4.01
C LEU A 62 5.67 -0.45 -3.61
N GLU A 63 6.15 -1.70 -3.70
CA GLU A 63 7.56 -2.01 -3.39
C GLU A 63 8.52 -1.24 -4.29
N GLN A 64 8.22 -1.16 -5.59
CA GLN A 64 9.06 -0.42 -6.53
C GLN A 64 9.08 1.07 -6.25
N SER A 65 7.96 1.65 -5.79
CA SER A 65 7.89 3.06 -5.38
C SER A 65 8.76 3.32 -4.15
N TRP A 66 8.68 2.46 -3.13
CA TRP A 66 9.56 2.54 -1.97
C TRP A 66 11.04 2.38 -2.34
N PHE A 67 11.36 1.40 -3.18
CA PHE A 67 12.74 1.16 -3.63
C PHE A 67 13.32 2.37 -4.36
N ALA A 68 12.57 2.94 -5.31
CA ALA A 68 13.02 4.11 -6.06
C ALA A 68 13.19 5.33 -5.15
N ALA A 69 12.26 5.57 -4.22
CA ALA A 69 12.41 6.64 -3.23
C ALA A 69 13.67 6.43 -2.37
N ALA A 70 13.89 5.22 -1.86
CA ALA A 70 15.08 4.89 -1.08
C ALA A 70 16.39 5.00 -1.88
N PHE A 71 16.35 4.72 -3.19
CA PHE A 71 17.51 4.92 -4.08
C PHE A 71 17.87 6.41 -4.19
N TYR A 72 16.90 7.26 -4.55
CA TYR A 72 17.15 8.68 -4.76
C TYR A 72 17.47 9.43 -3.48
N ARG A 73 16.91 9.01 -2.34
CA ARG A 73 17.28 9.55 -1.02
C ARG A 73 18.78 9.52 -0.76
N LYS A 74 19.46 8.44 -1.16
CA LYS A 74 20.92 8.27 -0.93
C LYS A 74 21.76 9.30 -1.68
N LEU A 75 21.18 9.91 -2.72
CA LEU A 75 21.84 10.91 -3.55
C LEU A 75 21.57 12.35 -3.05
N VAL A 76 20.73 12.52 -2.02
CA VAL A 76 20.42 13.81 -1.37
C VAL A 76 21.23 13.91 -0.07
N ILE A 77 22.11 14.90 0.02
CA ILE A 77 23.13 15.05 1.07
C ILE A 77 22.96 16.36 1.84
N ALA A 78 22.67 17.46 1.15
CA ALA A 78 22.45 18.78 1.75
C ALA A 78 21.27 18.75 2.72
N GLY A 79 21.35 19.51 3.82
CA GLY A 79 20.27 19.64 4.81
C GLY A 79 19.25 20.75 4.47
N TYR A 80 19.57 21.60 3.49
CA TYR A 80 18.76 22.73 3.06
C TYR A 80 18.61 22.73 1.53
N MET A 81 17.44 23.12 1.03
CA MET A 81 17.21 23.17 -0.42
C MET A 81 18.13 24.16 -1.15
N ASP A 82 18.43 25.30 -0.52
CA ASP A 82 19.27 26.35 -1.10
C ASP A 82 20.75 25.93 -1.21
N ASP A 83 21.16 24.92 -0.44
CA ASP A 83 22.52 24.41 -0.42
C ASP A 83 22.71 23.23 -1.41
N MET A 84 21.62 22.74 -2.04
CA MET A 84 21.68 21.67 -3.03
C MET A 84 22.24 22.13 -4.37
N SER A 85 23.08 21.31 -4.99
CA SER A 85 23.42 21.47 -6.41
C SER A 85 22.20 21.23 -7.32
N THR A 86 22.20 21.74 -8.55
CA THR A 86 21.11 21.46 -9.51
C THR A 86 20.89 19.96 -9.76
N MET A 87 21.96 19.16 -9.74
CA MET A 87 21.86 17.71 -9.86
C MET A 87 21.12 17.12 -8.67
N GLU A 88 21.52 17.51 -7.46
CA GLU A 88 20.93 17.05 -6.21
C GLU A 88 19.47 17.47 -6.06
N GLN A 89 19.10 18.67 -6.49
CA GLN A 89 17.69 19.10 -6.57
C GLN A 89 16.87 18.17 -7.48
N GLY A 90 17.46 17.72 -8.59
CA GLY A 90 16.86 16.72 -9.47
C GLY A 90 16.65 15.37 -8.76
N GLU A 91 17.62 14.91 -7.99
CA GLU A 91 17.49 13.66 -7.21
C GLU A 91 16.47 13.79 -6.08
N TYR A 92 16.42 14.94 -5.40
CA TYR A 92 15.40 15.25 -4.40
C TYR A 92 13.99 15.26 -5.01
N ALA A 93 13.80 15.87 -6.17
CA ALA A 93 12.51 15.86 -6.86
C ALA A 93 12.05 14.43 -7.21
N ARG A 94 12.98 13.56 -7.65
CA ARG A 94 12.67 12.15 -7.92
C ARG A 94 12.35 11.39 -6.63
N TYR A 95 13.09 11.63 -5.56
CA TYR A 95 12.76 11.11 -4.23
C TYR A 95 11.32 11.47 -3.85
N VAL A 96 10.97 12.76 -3.91
CA VAL A 96 9.63 13.25 -3.56
C VAL A 96 8.56 12.59 -4.44
N TYR A 97 8.80 12.49 -5.75
CA TYR A 97 7.88 11.84 -6.69
C TYR A 97 7.58 10.39 -6.29
N PHE A 98 8.61 9.58 -6.07
CA PHE A 98 8.41 8.17 -5.72
C PHE A 98 7.88 7.98 -4.29
N TYR A 99 8.27 8.85 -3.36
CA TYR A 99 7.74 8.86 -2.00
C TYR A 99 6.23 9.14 -1.97
N LYS A 100 5.79 10.18 -2.69
CA LYS A 100 4.37 10.53 -2.86
C LYS A 100 3.56 9.39 -3.45
N ASN A 101 4.08 8.81 -4.54
CA ASN A 101 3.47 7.63 -5.15
C ASN A 101 3.39 6.46 -4.16
N GLY A 102 4.43 6.22 -3.37
CA GLY A 102 4.48 5.15 -2.37
C GLY A 102 3.35 5.26 -1.34
N PHE A 103 3.21 6.41 -0.67
CA PHE A 103 2.20 6.53 0.37
C PHE A 103 0.77 6.54 -0.17
N ILE A 104 0.52 7.07 -1.38
CA ILE A 104 -0.79 6.99 -2.03
C ILE A 104 -1.12 5.53 -2.34
N ARG A 105 -0.14 4.77 -2.83
CA ARG A 105 -0.29 3.35 -3.18
C ARG A 105 -0.60 2.47 -1.97
N ILE A 106 -0.06 2.76 -0.79
CA ILE A 106 -0.43 2.05 0.44
C ILE A 106 -1.94 2.08 0.64
N PHE A 107 -2.54 3.28 0.65
CA PHE A 107 -3.97 3.40 0.94
C PHE A 107 -4.84 2.87 -0.19
N SER A 108 -4.45 3.11 -1.45
CA SER A 108 -5.15 2.51 -2.59
C SER A 108 -5.14 0.98 -2.55
N LEU A 109 -4.00 0.37 -2.19
CA LEU A 109 -3.87 -1.07 -2.07
C LEU A 109 -4.72 -1.60 -0.91
N LEU A 110 -4.67 -0.95 0.26
CA LEU A 110 -5.51 -1.32 1.40
C LEU A 110 -7.00 -1.28 1.04
N ASP A 111 -7.48 -0.27 0.32
CA ASP A 111 -8.89 -0.18 -0.08
C ASP A 111 -9.29 -1.29 -1.08
N LYS A 112 -8.42 -1.60 -2.06
CA LYS A 112 -8.61 -2.78 -2.94
C LYS A 112 -8.63 -4.07 -2.12
N PHE A 113 -7.75 -4.21 -1.14
CA PHE A 113 -7.68 -5.38 -0.27
C PHE A 113 -8.93 -5.52 0.60
N GLY A 114 -9.44 -4.43 1.16
CA GLY A 114 -10.72 -4.40 1.85
C GLY A 114 -11.88 -4.87 0.95
N THR A 115 -11.88 -4.47 -0.32
CA THR A 115 -12.88 -4.93 -1.30
C THR A 115 -12.80 -6.45 -1.52
N VAL A 116 -11.59 -6.99 -1.67
CA VAL A 116 -11.38 -8.44 -1.80
C VAL A 116 -11.83 -9.18 -0.55
N LEU A 117 -11.42 -8.74 0.64
CA LEU A 117 -11.85 -9.35 1.90
C LEU A 117 -13.37 -9.33 2.07
N ASN A 118 -14.01 -8.21 1.72
CA ASN A 118 -15.46 -8.09 1.80
C ASN A 118 -16.18 -9.13 0.93
N SER A 119 -15.68 -9.38 -0.28
CA SER A 119 -16.25 -10.40 -1.16
C SER A 119 -15.85 -11.83 -0.76
N LEU A 120 -14.61 -12.04 -0.34
CA LEU A 120 -14.09 -13.38 -0.03
C LEU A 120 -14.77 -14.01 1.18
N TYR A 121 -15.24 -13.18 2.12
CA TYR A 121 -15.86 -13.63 3.37
C TYR A 121 -17.29 -13.14 3.56
N ASP A 122 -17.95 -12.70 2.47
CA ASP A 122 -19.32 -12.16 2.46
C ASP A 122 -19.64 -11.21 3.65
N LEU A 123 -18.72 -10.28 3.92
CA LEU A 123 -18.81 -9.40 5.09
C LEU A 123 -19.96 -8.40 4.97
N ASN A 124 -20.49 -8.22 3.75
CA ASN A 124 -21.61 -7.32 3.45
C ASN A 124 -21.38 -5.87 3.91
N THR A 125 -20.12 -5.43 3.96
CA THR A 125 -19.71 -4.08 4.41
C THR A 125 -20.34 -2.97 3.57
N SER A 126 -20.55 -3.21 2.27
CA SER A 126 -21.22 -2.29 1.36
C SER A 126 -22.67 -1.97 1.76
N LYS A 127 -23.36 -2.89 2.47
CA LYS A 127 -24.72 -2.64 2.99
C LYS A 127 -24.72 -1.64 4.14
N VAL A 128 -23.60 -1.51 4.86
CA VAL A 128 -23.42 -0.55 5.95
C VAL A 128 -22.88 0.78 5.42
N LYS A 129 -21.96 0.74 4.45
CA LYS A 129 -21.38 1.94 3.84
C LYS A 129 -20.99 1.67 2.39
N ALA A 130 -21.61 2.36 1.43
CA ALA A 130 -21.33 2.18 0.00
C ALA A 130 -19.85 2.37 -0.37
N HIS A 131 -19.19 3.35 0.26
CA HIS A 131 -17.75 3.59 0.14
C HIS A 131 -17.05 3.29 1.47
N PHE A 132 -16.44 2.11 1.58
CA PHE A 132 -15.74 1.67 2.77
C PHE A 132 -14.24 1.58 2.54
N SER A 133 -13.47 1.78 3.62
CA SER A 133 -12.03 1.54 3.63
C SER A 133 -11.71 0.17 4.22
N TYR A 134 -10.47 -0.27 4.05
CA TYR A 134 -9.92 -1.44 4.76
C TYR A 134 -10.25 -1.46 6.26
N PHE A 135 -10.11 -0.33 6.94
CA PHE A 135 -10.38 -0.23 8.38
C PHE A 135 -11.87 -0.36 8.72
N THR A 136 -12.76 -0.08 7.77
CA THR A 136 -14.19 -0.37 7.94
C THR A 136 -14.46 -1.86 7.82
N VAL A 137 -13.77 -2.54 6.89
CA VAL A 137 -13.84 -4.00 6.72
C VAL A 137 -13.31 -4.73 7.96
N LEU A 138 -12.20 -4.29 8.56
CA LEU A 138 -11.70 -4.89 9.80
C LEU A 138 -12.70 -4.80 10.96
N ARG A 139 -13.39 -3.67 11.10
CA ARG A 139 -14.45 -3.52 12.11
C ARG A 139 -15.62 -4.48 11.85
N GLN A 140 -15.97 -4.70 10.58
CA GLN A 140 -17.01 -5.64 10.21
C GLN A 140 -16.59 -7.10 10.43
N PHE A 141 -15.32 -7.44 10.25
CA PHE A 141 -14.80 -8.76 10.61
C PHE A 141 -15.06 -9.11 12.07
N HIS A 142 -14.88 -8.18 13.00
CA HIS A 142 -15.16 -8.44 14.42
C HIS A 142 -16.65 -8.57 14.75
N SER A 143 -17.54 -8.02 13.91
CA SER A 143 -18.99 -8.20 14.10
C SER A 143 -19.45 -9.60 13.65
N GLN A 144 -18.69 -10.25 12.76
CA GLN A 144 -18.95 -11.62 12.31
C GLN A 144 -18.08 -12.64 13.07
N LYS A 145 -18.71 -13.52 13.86
CA LYS A 145 -17.99 -14.47 14.73
C LYS A 145 -17.24 -15.58 13.97
N GLU A 146 -17.49 -15.75 12.68
CA GLU A 146 -17.00 -16.88 11.89
C GLU A 146 -15.50 -16.84 11.61
N HIS A 147 -14.90 -15.65 11.56
CA HIS A 147 -13.50 -15.46 11.19
C HIS A 147 -12.71 -14.66 12.24
N THR A 148 -13.04 -14.86 13.51
CA THR A 148 -12.42 -14.16 14.66
C THR A 148 -10.90 -14.29 14.68
N VAL A 149 -10.36 -15.48 14.39
CA VAL A 149 -8.90 -15.69 14.33
C VAL A 149 -8.24 -14.79 13.29
N LEU A 150 -8.82 -14.66 12.10
CA LEU A 150 -8.31 -13.78 11.06
C LEU A 150 -8.47 -12.30 11.46
N ALA A 151 -9.63 -11.95 12.02
CA ALA A 151 -9.92 -10.59 12.49
C ALA A 151 -8.88 -10.12 13.51
N ASP A 152 -8.61 -10.93 14.54
CA ASP A 152 -7.65 -10.63 15.60
C ASP A 152 -6.22 -10.48 15.06
N GLN A 153 -5.81 -11.34 14.12
CA GLN A 153 -4.50 -11.25 13.48
C GLN A 153 -4.33 -9.95 12.68
N LEU A 154 -5.34 -9.58 11.88
CA LEU A 154 -5.31 -8.34 11.10
C LEU A 154 -5.36 -7.10 12.00
N GLU A 155 -6.13 -7.14 13.08
CA GLU A 155 -6.22 -6.05 14.06
C GLU A 155 -4.89 -5.85 14.80
N ASN A 156 -4.23 -6.95 15.20
CA ASN A 156 -2.91 -6.90 15.82
C ASN A 156 -1.86 -6.31 14.88
N ILE A 157 -1.87 -6.69 13.60
CA ILE A 157 -1.00 -6.08 12.59
C ILE A 157 -1.30 -4.58 12.47
N LYS A 158 -2.56 -4.18 12.30
CA LYS A 158 -2.95 -2.77 12.21
C LYS A 158 -2.43 -1.96 13.41
N ASN A 159 -2.58 -2.49 14.61
CA ASN A 159 -2.20 -1.79 15.84
C ASN A 159 -0.67 -1.66 15.98
N ALA A 160 0.09 -2.67 15.56
CA ALA A 160 1.55 -2.63 15.56
C ALA A 160 2.14 -1.55 14.64
N TYR A 161 1.42 -1.16 13.59
CA TYR A 161 1.86 -0.17 12.60
C TYR A 161 1.04 1.14 12.64
N ARG A 162 0.35 1.41 13.75
CA ARG A 162 -0.56 2.56 13.85
C ARG A 162 0.15 3.88 13.56
N GLU A 163 1.25 4.16 14.24
CA GLU A 163 1.98 5.42 14.12
C GLU A 163 2.48 5.73 12.70
N PRO A 164 3.24 4.85 12.02
CA PRO A 164 3.70 5.12 10.66
C PRO A 164 2.53 5.31 9.68
N LEU A 165 1.44 4.54 9.81
CA LEU A 165 0.27 4.72 8.96
C LEU A 165 -0.45 6.05 9.20
N GLU A 166 -0.51 6.53 10.45
CA GLU A 166 -1.08 7.83 10.79
C GLU A 166 -0.27 8.97 10.17
N ASN A 167 1.05 8.90 10.22
CA ASN A 167 1.94 9.88 9.58
C ASN A 167 1.74 9.91 8.06
N LEU A 168 1.77 8.75 7.40
CA LEU A 168 1.52 8.64 5.97
C LEU A 168 0.12 9.12 5.58
N ARG A 169 -0.89 8.89 6.42
CA ARG A 169 -2.24 9.38 6.17
C ARG A 169 -2.31 10.91 6.22
N LYS A 170 -1.70 11.53 7.22
CA LYS A 170 -1.62 13.00 7.33
C LYS A 170 -0.94 13.60 6.11
N ARG A 171 0.18 13.02 5.67
CA ARG A 171 0.90 13.44 4.45
C ARG A 171 0.06 13.31 3.20
N ARG A 172 -0.59 12.17 3.01
CA ARG A 172 -1.49 11.93 1.87
C ARG A 172 -2.66 12.90 1.85
N ASN A 173 -3.23 13.24 3.01
CA ASN A 173 -4.29 14.23 3.08
C ASN A 173 -3.77 15.64 2.75
N ALA A 174 -2.62 16.03 3.31
CA ALA A 174 -1.97 17.29 2.99
C ALA A 174 -1.66 17.41 1.49
N GLU A 175 -1.09 16.37 0.88
CA GLU A 175 -0.81 16.32 -0.56
C GLU A 175 -2.08 16.49 -1.41
N ILE A 176 -3.17 15.78 -1.06
CA ILE A 176 -4.45 15.95 -1.74
C ILE A 176 -4.98 17.38 -1.56
N HIS A 177 -4.79 17.98 -0.38
CA HIS A 177 -5.15 19.38 -0.17
C HIS A 177 -4.31 20.30 -1.06
N TYR A 178 -2.98 20.17 -1.07
CA TYR A 178 -2.08 20.97 -1.92
C TYR A 178 -2.41 20.83 -3.41
N MET A 179 -2.63 19.61 -3.92
CA MET A 179 -3.03 19.42 -5.33
C MET A 179 -4.38 20.07 -5.67
N ASN A 180 -5.26 20.24 -4.69
CA ASN A 180 -6.57 20.88 -4.88
C ASN A 180 -6.55 22.40 -4.62
N SER A 181 -5.61 22.92 -3.81
CA SER A 181 -5.46 24.33 -3.44
C SER A 181 -4.29 25.04 -4.12
N GLU A 182 -3.52 24.33 -4.96
CA GLU A 182 -2.21 24.71 -5.53
C GLU A 182 -2.15 26.16 -6.04
N MET A 183 -3.17 26.61 -6.78
CA MET A 183 -3.20 27.99 -7.32
C MET A 183 -3.43 29.09 -6.26
N GLN A 184 -4.12 28.80 -5.15
CA GLN A 184 -4.41 29.79 -4.11
C GLN A 184 -3.31 29.86 -3.04
N ASP A 185 -2.65 28.73 -2.75
CA ASP A 185 -1.58 28.65 -1.74
C ASP A 185 -0.22 29.12 -2.27
N ASP A 186 0.10 28.94 -3.55
CA ASP A 186 1.35 29.45 -4.16
C ASP A 186 1.47 30.98 -4.08
N LEU A 187 0.35 31.69 -4.14
CA LEU A 187 0.27 33.14 -3.93
C LEU A 187 0.50 33.51 -2.46
N TRP A 188 0.00 32.70 -1.53
CA TRP A 188 0.10 32.96 -0.09
C TRP A 188 1.50 32.64 0.49
N GLN A 189 2.13 31.54 0.07
CA GLN A 189 3.48 31.17 0.50
C GLN A 189 4.56 32.15 0.01
N ARG A 190 4.44 32.67 -1.22
CA ARG A 190 5.34 33.72 -1.73
C ARG A 190 5.26 35.02 -0.92
N HIS A 191 4.15 35.27 -0.24
CA HIS A 191 3.97 36.46 0.61
C HIS A 191 4.49 36.28 2.05
N GLN A 192 4.72 35.05 2.54
CA GLN A 192 5.17 34.82 3.93
C GLN A 192 6.64 34.40 4.08
N GLY A 193 7.29 33.87 3.04
CA GLY A 193 8.60 33.22 3.15
C GLY A 193 9.81 34.00 2.64
N LEU A 194 9.90 35.32 2.82
CA LEU A 194 10.98 36.09 2.19
C LEU A 194 12.38 35.94 2.86
N HIS A 195 12.50 35.38 4.07
CA HIS A 195 13.77 35.49 4.85
C HIS A 195 14.33 34.23 5.55
N ASP A 196 13.70 33.07 5.51
CA ASP A 196 14.24 31.87 6.17
C ASP A 196 14.55 30.73 5.17
N LYS A 197 15.74 30.14 5.30
CA LYS A 197 16.15 28.94 4.53
C LYS A 197 15.18 27.79 4.80
N ILE A 198 14.66 27.16 3.75
CA ILE A 198 13.77 26.00 3.91
C ILE A 198 14.61 24.77 4.28
N HIS A 199 14.48 24.33 5.53
CA HIS A 199 15.10 23.10 6.03
C HIS A 199 14.42 21.89 5.40
N LEU A 200 15.20 20.89 4.99
CA LEU A 200 14.63 19.63 4.54
C LEU A 200 14.00 18.87 5.71
N GLU A 201 12.78 18.38 5.50
CA GLU A 201 12.18 17.43 6.45
C GLU A 201 13.07 16.17 6.60
N ASP A 202 12.90 15.42 7.69
CA ASP A 202 13.65 14.18 7.93
C ASP A 202 13.23 13.08 6.93
N LEU A 203 13.92 13.07 5.78
CA LEU A 203 13.64 12.18 4.67
C LEU A 203 13.86 10.70 5.02
N ASP A 204 14.69 10.39 6.02
CA ASP A 204 14.93 9.02 6.48
C ASP A 204 13.77 8.53 7.34
N SER A 205 13.30 9.36 8.28
CA SER A 205 12.07 9.08 9.03
C SER A 205 10.88 8.84 8.09
N HIS A 206 10.75 9.63 7.03
CA HIS A 206 9.69 9.45 6.03
C HIS A 206 9.78 8.11 5.30
N LEU A 207 10.99 7.72 4.88
CA LEU A 207 11.19 6.44 4.22
C LEU A 207 10.95 5.27 5.15
N GLU A 208 11.28 5.44 6.43
CA GLU A 208 11.03 4.42 7.43
C GLU A 208 9.52 4.24 7.66
N ASP A 209 8.74 5.32 7.74
CA ASP A 209 7.28 5.26 7.75
C ASP A 209 6.74 4.52 6.51
N LEU A 210 7.24 4.85 5.32
CA LEU A 210 6.84 4.20 4.07
C LEU A 210 7.22 2.71 4.05
N ARG A 211 8.42 2.36 4.53
CA ARG A 211 8.88 0.97 4.65
C ARG A 211 7.99 0.17 5.58
N GLN A 212 7.66 0.73 6.74
CA GLN A 212 6.77 0.12 7.72
C GLN A 212 5.35 -0.04 7.15
N GLY A 213 4.87 0.93 6.38
CA GLY A 213 3.60 0.84 5.67
C GLY A 213 3.57 -0.30 4.63
N LEU A 214 4.64 -0.46 3.82
CA LEU A 214 4.80 -1.61 2.92
C LEU A 214 4.83 -2.94 3.69
N GLU A 215 5.56 -3.00 4.81
CA GLU A 215 5.67 -4.20 5.64
C GLU A 215 4.30 -4.60 6.23
N MET A 216 3.55 -3.63 6.76
CA MET A 216 2.18 -3.82 7.26
C MET A 216 1.26 -4.41 6.19
N VAL A 217 1.31 -3.85 4.97
CA VAL A 217 0.52 -4.33 3.83
C VAL A 217 0.90 -5.78 3.50
N CYS A 218 2.20 -6.09 3.41
CA CYS A 218 2.66 -7.45 3.14
C CYS A 218 2.17 -8.44 4.20
N LYS A 219 2.29 -8.09 5.49
CA LYS A 219 1.84 -8.95 6.60
C LYS A 219 0.33 -9.17 6.57
N SER A 220 -0.44 -8.12 6.31
CA SER A 220 -1.90 -8.19 6.24
C SER A 220 -2.38 -9.07 5.07
N LEU A 221 -1.78 -8.90 3.89
CA LEU A 221 -2.04 -9.74 2.73
C LEU A 221 -1.64 -11.20 3.01
N SER A 222 -0.44 -11.43 3.54
CA SER A 222 0.04 -12.77 3.82
C SER A 222 -0.89 -13.51 4.78
N VAL A 223 -1.27 -12.89 5.89
CA VAL A 223 -2.18 -13.48 6.88
C VAL A 223 -3.53 -13.83 6.27
N ALA A 224 -4.15 -12.90 5.55
CA ALA A 224 -5.47 -13.14 4.97
C ALA A 224 -5.45 -14.24 3.91
N PHE A 225 -4.51 -14.19 2.97
CA PHE A 225 -4.44 -15.18 1.90
C PHE A 225 -3.94 -16.54 2.40
N ARG A 226 -3.07 -16.59 3.41
CA ARG A 226 -2.72 -17.85 4.09
C ARG A 226 -3.94 -18.48 4.75
N TYR A 227 -4.71 -17.70 5.50
CA TYR A 227 -5.96 -18.17 6.10
C TYR A 227 -6.94 -18.67 5.02
N SER A 228 -7.10 -17.94 3.92
CA SER A 228 -7.95 -18.39 2.80
C SER A 228 -7.48 -19.72 2.21
N ASN A 229 -6.16 -19.91 2.03
CA ASN A 229 -5.61 -21.16 1.51
C ASN A 229 -5.92 -22.32 2.47
N GLU A 230 -5.77 -22.11 3.77
CA GLU A 230 -6.07 -23.11 4.80
C GLU A 230 -7.57 -23.47 4.86
N GLN A 231 -8.46 -22.49 4.75
CA GLN A 231 -9.91 -22.74 4.72
C GLN A 231 -10.33 -23.47 3.44
N TRP A 232 -9.74 -23.13 2.29
CA TRP A 232 -10.02 -23.82 1.02
C TRP A 232 -9.69 -25.32 1.11
N HIS A 233 -8.58 -25.67 1.76
CA HIS A 233 -8.20 -27.07 1.95
C HIS A 233 -9.08 -27.84 2.94
N LYS A 234 -9.72 -27.16 3.91
CA LYS A 234 -10.62 -27.80 4.87
C LYS A 234 -12.01 -28.07 4.30
N ASN A 235 -12.40 -27.31 3.28
CA ASN A 235 -13.72 -27.40 2.64
C ASN A 235 -13.75 -28.33 1.42
N GLN A 236 -12.61 -28.99 1.08
CA GLN A 236 -12.52 -30.08 0.11
C GLN A 236 -12.60 -31.44 0.80
#